data_AF-A0A4Y2D447-F1
#
_entry.id   AF-A0A4Y2D447-F1
#
_cell.length_a   1.000
_cell.length_b   1.000
_cell.length_c   1.000
_cell.angle_alpha   90.00
_cell.angle_beta   90.00
_cell.angle_gamma   90.00
#
_symmetry.space_group_name_H-M   'P 1'
#
loop_
_entity.id
_entity.type
_entity.pdbx_description
1 polymer ?
#
loop_
_entity_poly.entity_id
_entity_poly.type
_entity_poly.pdbx_seq_one_letter_code
_entity_poly.pdbx_strand_id
1 'polypeptide(L)' 'MTVPTNKQQFLANTRNKSRFTSMLSQKLKGADSFVKQANNDADVLIIETALEKFNTNTTFLVGEDVDLLIILTARTPTD' A
#
# COMPACT_ATOMS: atom_id res chain seq x y z
N MET A 1 28.76 13.09 -3.32
CA MET A 1 27.46 12.48 -2.95
C MET A 1 26.54 12.64 -4.15
N THR A 2 26.11 11.57 -4.79
CA THR A 2 25.27 11.66 -6.00
C THR A 2 23.80 11.63 -5.57
N VAL A 3 23.06 12.70 -5.91
CA VAL A 3 21.63 12.78 -5.63
C VAL A 3 20.90 11.90 -6.68
N PRO A 4 20.05 10.94 -6.27
CA PRO A 4 19.27 10.16 -7.23
C PRO A 4 18.30 11.07 -7.99
N THR A 5 18.26 10.96 -9.31
CA THR A 5 17.42 11.80 -10.18
C THR A 5 16.20 11.06 -10.74
N ASN A 6 16.04 9.77 -10.45
CA ASN A 6 14.89 8.98 -10.87
C ASN A 6 14.37 8.03 -9.78
N LYS A 7 13.12 7.55 -9.98
CA LYS A 7 12.39 6.66 -9.06
C LYS A 7 13.16 5.37 -8.75
N GLN A 8 13.67 4.70 -9.78
CA GLN A 8 14.35 3.40 -9.61
C GLN A 8 15.62 3.55 -8.76
N GLN A 9 16.46 4.54 -9.05
CA GLN A 9 17.66 4.82 -8.26
C GLN A 9 17.34 5.22 -6.82
N PHE A 10 16.29 6.02 -6.62
CA PHE A 10 15.87 6.43 -5.28
C PHE A 10 15.40 5.24 -4.44
N LEU A 11 14.54 4.39 -5.01
CA LEU A 11 13.93 3.25 -4.31
C LEU A 11 14.85 2.03 -4.19
N ALA A 12 15.89 1.91 -5.03
CA ALA A 12 16.92 0.88 -4.90
C ALA A 12 17.75 1.03 -3.62
N ASN A 13 17.82 2.24 -3.03
CA ASN A 13 18.46 2.45 -1.75
C ASN A 13 17.50 2.17 -0.59
N THR A 14 17.78 1.14 0.21
CA THR A 14 16.93 0.71 1.32
C THR A 14 16.70 1.81 2.38
N ARG A 15 17.72 2.66 2.64
CA ARG A 15 17.57 3.78 3.59
C ARG A 15 16.62 4.84 3.06
N ASN A 16 16.71 5.18 1.78
CA ASN A 16 15.79 6.12 1.13
C ASN A 16 14.37 5.57 1.14
N LYS A 17 14.19 4.30 0.78
CA LYS A 17 12.90 3.62 0.80
C LYS A 17 12.25 3.67 2.18
N SER A 18 12.99 3.25 3.22
CA SER A 18 12.49 3.25 4.61
C SER A 18 12.15 4.65 5.11
N ARG A 19 13.00 5.65 4.86
CA ARG A 19 12.75 7.05 5.25
C ARG A 19 11.53 7.62 4.55
N PHE A 20 11.40 7.35 3.25
CA PHE A 20 10.26 7.82 2.46
C PHE A 20 8.94 7.22 2.95
N THR A 21 8.88 5.89 3.16
CA THR A 21 7.70 5.21 3.72
C THR A 21 7.35 5.74 5.11
N SER A 22 8.36 5.97 5.96
CA SER A 22 8.14 6.51 7.32
C SER A 22 7.58 7.93 7.29
N MET A 23 8.16 8.80 6.46
CA MET A 23 7.68 10.17 6.27
C MET A 23 6.24 10.19 5.75
N LEU A 24 5.92 9.37 4.74
CA LEU A 24 4.57 9.26 4.19
C LEU A 24 3.57 8.76 5.22
N SER A 25 3.94 7.72 5.99
CA SER A 25 3.10 7.19 7.07
C SER A 25 2.78 8.26 8.12
N GLN A 26 3.77 9.06 8.53
CA GLN A 26 3.56 10.16 9.48
C GLN A 26 2.63 11.23 8.91
N LYS A 27 2.77 11.58 7.63
CA LYS A 27 1.92 12.58 6.97
C LYS A 27 0.47 12.11 6.86
N LEU A 28 0.24 10.86 6.48
CA LEU A 28 -1.12 10.28 6.41
C LEU A 28 -1.77 10.20 7.79
N LYS A 29 -1.03 9.75 8.81
CA LYS A 29 -1.51 9.74 10.20
C LYS A 29 -1.86 11.15 10.70
N GLY A 30 -1.07 12.16 10.32
CA GLY A 30 -1.34 13.55 10.65
C GLY A 30 -2.54 14.16 9.91
N ALA A 31 -3.04 13.50 8.86
CA ALA A 31 -4.27 13.84 8.16
C ALA A 31 -5.44 12.91 8.57
N ASP A 32 -5.39 12.39 9.80
CA ASP A 32 -6.39 11.49 10.40
C ASP A 32 -6.67 10.20 9.61
N SER A 33 -5.72 9.78 8.76
CA SER A 33 -5.81 8.53 8.02
C SER A 33 -5.13 7.38 8.79
N PHE A 34 -5.78 6.22 8.82
CA PHE A 34 -5.15 5.01 9.35
C PHE A 34 -4.11 4.45 8.37
N VAL A 35 -2.97 3.99 8.90
CA VAL A 35 -1.87 3.44 8.08
C VAL A 35 -1.50 2.05 8.57
N LYS A 36 -1.61 1.06 7.69
CA LYS A 36 -1.01 -0.28 7.83
C LYS A 36 0.24 -0.37 6.95
N GLN A 37 1.27 -1.09 7.41
CA GLN A 37 2.47 -1.36 6.62
C GLN A 37 2.67 -2.87 6.49
N ALA A 38 2.96 -3.33 5.27
CA ALA A 38 3.33 -4.72 5.02
C ALA A 38 4.84 -4.89 5.22
N ASN A 39 5.25 -6.08 5.66
CA ASN A 39 6.67 -6.42 5.78
C ASN A 39 7.34 -6.55 4.40
N ASN A 40 6.59 -7.03 3.41
CA ASN A 40 7.06 -7.27 2.05
C ASN A 40 6.14 -6.54 1.06
N ASP A 41 5.42 -7.29 0.25
CA ASP A 41 4.45 -6.77 -0.70
C ASP A 41 3.16 -6.34 0.01
N ALA A 42 2.58 -5.23 -0.43
CA ALA A 42 1.43 -4.62 0.22
C ALA A 42 0.09 -5.11 -0.35
N ASP A 43 0.08 -5.79 -1.50
CA ASP A 43 -1.14 -6.04 -2.26
C ASP A 43 -2.12 -6.89 -1.46
N VAL A 44 -1.63 -7.99 -0.87
CA VAL A 44 -2.46 -8.86 -0.01
C VAL A 44 -3.01 -8.09 1.20
N LEU A 45 -2.19 -7.25 1.84
CA LEU A 45 -2.62 -6.48 3.01
C LEU A 45 -3.67 -5.43 2.65
N ILE A 46 -3.56 -4.82 1.46
CA ILE A 46 -4.57 -3.89 0.94
C ILE A 46 -5.89 -4.63 0.73
N ILE A 47 -5.87 -5.79 0.09
CA ILE A 47 -7.07 -6.59 -0.19
C ILE A 47 -7.73 -7.09 1.08
N GLU A 48 -6.96 -7.64 2.02
CA GLU A 48 -7.50 -8.11 3.31
C GLU A 48 -8.14 -6.97 4.10
N THR A 49 -7.52 -5.78 4.08
CA THR A 49 -8.10 -4.60 4.72
C THR A 49 -9.37 -4.13 4.03
N ALA A 50 -9.44 -4.22 2.69
CA ALA A 50 -10.64 -3.89 1.95
C ALA A 50 -11.79 -4.86 2.28
N LEU A 51 -11.52 -6.17 2.31
CA LEU A 51 -12.52 -7.20 2.67
C LEU A 51 -13.00 -7.04 4.12
N GLU A 52 -12.10 -6.71 5.06
CA GLU A 52 -12.45 -6.40 6.44
C GLU A 52 -13.44 -5.23 6.53
N LYS A 53 -13.21 -4.16 5.76
CA LYS A 53 -14.05 -2.95 5.75
C LYS A 53 -15.34 -3.11 4.95
N PHE A 54 -15.31 -3.89 3.88
CA PHE A 54 -16.47 -4.17 3.02
C PHE A 54 -17.66 -4.73 3.79
N ASN A 55 -17.40 -5.54 4.83
CA ASN A 55 -18.45 -6.09 5.69
C ASN A 55 -19.32 -5.03 6.39
N THR A 56 -18.85 -3.79 6.49
CA THR A 56 -19.52 -2.71 7.25
C THR A 56 -19.73 -1.43 6.45
N ASN A 57 -18.93 -1.20 5.41
CA ASN A 57 -18.91 0.06 4.68
C ASN A 57 -18.71 -0.18 3.18
N THR A 58 -19.30 0.67 2.35
CA THR A 58 -18.90 0.77 0.94
C THR A 58 -17.40 1.08 0.89
N THR A 59 -16.64 0.17 0.29
CA THR A 59 -15.19 0.20 0.29
C THR A 59 -14.68 0.35 -1.13
N PHE A 60 -13.79 1.32 -1.35
CA PHE A 60 -13.13 1.57 -2.62
C PHE A 60 -11.66 1.18 -2.52
N LEU A 61 -11.18 0.46 -3.53
CA LEU A 61 -9.78 0.12 -3.69
C LEU A 61 -9.17 1.04 -4.75
N VAL A 62 -8.04 1.66 -4.43
CA VAL A 62 -7.32 2.56 -5.35
C VAL A 62 -5.89 2.06 -5.50
N GLY A 63 -5.52 1.70 -6.72
CA GLY A 63 -4.19 1.26 -7.10
C GLY A 63 -4.09 1.10 -8.62
N GLU A 64 -2.88 1.20 -9.16
CA GLU A 64 -2.63 1.07 -10.60
C GLU A 64 -2.38 -0.39 -11.02
N ASP A 65 -1.93 -1.23 -10.08
CA ASP A 65 -1.50 -2.60 -10.37
C ASP A 65 -2.68 -3.53 -10.68
N VAL A 66 -2.56 -4.32 -11.74
CA VAL A 66 -3.54 -5.34 -12.14
C VAL A 66 -3.57 -6.48 -11.14
N ASP A 67 -2.45 -6.75 -10.48
CA ASP A 67 -2.33 -7.81 -9.47
C ASP A 67 -3.32 -7.58 -8.31
N LEU A 68 -3.64 -6.33 -7.97
CA LEU A 68 -4.67 -6.00 -6.97
C LEU A 68 -6.05 -6.54 -7.37
N LEU A 69 -6.44 -6.42 -8.65
CA LEU A 69 -7.72 -6.93 -9.13
C LEU A 69 -7.74 -8.45 -9.12
N ILE A 70 -6.64 -9.09 -9.54
CA ILE A 70 -6.51 -10.55 -9.54
C ILE A 70 -6.63 -11.08 -8.10
N ILE A 71 -5.88 -10.50 -7.17
CA ILE A 71 -5.92 -10.91 -5.76
C ILE A 71 -7.30 -10.66 -5.16
N LEU A 72 -7.97 -9.54 -5.50
CA LEU A 72 -9.34 -9.28 -5.04
C LEU A 72 -10.27 -10.41 -5.45
N THR A 73 -10.31 -10.76 -6.75
CA THR A 73 -11.18 -11.82 -7.27
C THR A 73 -10.87 -13.20 -6.68
N ALA A 74 -9.59 -13.48 -6.42
CA ALA A 74 -9.16 -14.74 -5.82
C ALA A 74 -9.49 -14.85 -4.32
N ARG A 75 -9.64 -13.72 -3.60
CA ARG A 75 -9.85 -13.67 -2.15
C ARG A 75 -11.29 -13.43 -1.75
N THR A 76 -12.13 -12.93 -2.65
CA THR A 76 -13.58 -12.86 -2.44
C THR A 76 -14.19 -14.27 -2.42
N PRO A 77 -14.99 -14.63 -1.40
CA PRO A 77 -15.71 -15.90 -1.39
C PRO A 77 -16.60 -16.04 -2.63
N THR A 78 -16.69 -17.25 -3.19
CA THR A 78 -17.73 -17.58 -4.16
C THR A 78 -19.04 -17.75 -3.40
N ASP A 79 -20.07 -17.02 -3.82
CA ASP A 79 -21.46 -17.26 -3.41
C ASP A 79 -21.90 -18.70 -3.71
#